data_AF-A0A537Q0Z6-F1
#
_entry.id   AF-A0A537Q0Z6-F1
#
_cell.length_a   1.000
_cell.length_b   1.000
_cell.length_c   1.000
_cell.angle_alpha   90.00
_cell.angle_beta   90.00
_cell.angle_gamma   90.00
#
_symmetry.space_group_name_H-M   'P 1'
#
loop_
_entity.id
_entity.type
_entity.pdbx_description
1 polymer ?
#
loop_
_entity_poly.entity_id
_entity_poly.type
_entity_poly.pdbx_seq_one_letter_code
_entity_poly.pdbx_strand_id
1 'polypeptide(L)'
;MTATAEPLFQGADWDFLTLQRIHDACEGIARSELGLDVYPNQIEVITAEQMLDAYSSVGMPLFYKHWSFGKHFAFHEASYRKGLMGLAYEIVINSSPCISYLMEENTATMQALVIAHAAFGHNHFFKNNYLFKQWTDANGILDYLEFAKTYVAQCEERQGRLAVEQTLDAAHALMSHGIDRYPGKKKLDLGAEEKRAGRRRLHEEAAFNDLWRTVPTGPAKSDAMLNVERRRKLLGLPQENLLYFLEKTAPRLQPWQRELLRIVRHIAQYFYPQSQTKVMNEGTATYVHYRIMKRLHEQGRISDGNFLEFLQSHTNVVFQPDFDDPR
;
A
#
# COMPACT_ATOMS: atom_id res chain seq x y z
N MET A 1 1.85 -1.66 46.89
CA MET A 1 0.75 -2.48 46.36
C MET A 1 0.11 -1.70 45.23
N THR A 2 0.57 -1.92 44.00
CA THR A 2 -0.08 -1.36 42.80
C THR A 2 -1.43 -2.03 42.66
N ALA A 3 -2.50 -1.23 42.61
CA ALA A 3 -3.84 -1.75 42.37
C ALA A 3 -3.80 -2.60 41.09
N THR A 4 -4.13 -3.89 41.20
CA THR A 4 -4.28 -4.78 40.05
C THR A 4 -5.41 -4.24 39.20
N ALA A 5 -5.08 -3.68 38.03
CA ALA A 5 -6.07 -3.17 37.11
C ALA A 5 -6.98 -4.32 36.64
N GLU A 6 -8.24 -4.00 36.36
CA GLU A 6 -9.18 -5.00 35.82
C GLU A 6 -8.66 -5.54 34.47
N PRO A 7 -8.69 -6.87 34.26
CA PRO A 7 -8.29 -7.48 33.00
C PRO A 7 -9.08 -6.90 31.81
N LEU A 8 -8.41 -6.71 30.69
CA LEU A 8 -9.04 -6.22 29.45
C LEU A 8 -10.05 -7.21 28.87
N PHE A 9 -9.77 -8.49 29.02
CA PHE A 9 -10.60 -9.60 28.55
C PHE A 9 -10.31 -10.85 29.38
N GLN A 10 -11.25 -11.80 29.36
CA GLN A 10 -11.11 -13.11 29.98
C GLN A 10 -11.39 -14.18 28.91
N GLY A 11 -10.49 -15.15 28.78
CA GLY A 11 -10.58 -16.18 27.73
C GLY A 11 -10.16 -15.68 26.34
N ALA A 12 -10.56 -16.43 25.32
CA ALA A 12 -10.18 -16.21 23.92
C ALA A 12 -11.22 -15.38 23.13
N ASP A 13 -12.45 -15.29 23.62
CA ASP A 13 -13.54 -14.60 22.93
C ASP A 13 -13.40 -13.07 23.03
N TRP A 14 -13.90 -12.37 22.03
CA TRP A 14 -13.87 -10.91 21.97
C TRP A 14 -15.16 -10.36 21.35
N ASP A 15 -15.46 -9.11 21.68
CA ASP A 15 -16.48 -8.28 21.02
C ASP A 15 -15.89 -6.90 20.67
N PHE A 16 -16.66 -6.06 19.97
CA PHE A 16 -16.19 -4.73 19.57
C PHE A 16 -15.83 -3.83 20.76
N LEU A 17 -16.49 -4.00 21.91
CA LEU A 17 -16.16 -3.27 23.13
C LEU A 17 -14.79 -3.70 23.69
N THR A 18 -14.51 -4.99 23.66
CA THR A 18 -13.22 -5.58 24.04
C THR A 18 -12.12 -5.07 23.13
N LEU A 19 -12.33 -5.04 21.81
CA LEU A 19 -11.37 -4.46 20.86
C LEU A 19 -11.09 -2.99 21.16
N GLN A 20 -12.13 -2.20 21.46
CA GLN A 20 -11.96 -0.79 21.83
C GLN A 20 -11.12 -0.65 23.12
N ARG A 21 -11.44 -1.44 24.16
CA ARG A 21 -10.68 -1.44 25.43
C ARG A 21 -9.21 -1.81 25.21
N ILE A 22 -8.95 -2.80 24.36
CA ILE A 22 -7.60 -3.22 23.96
C ILE A 22 -6.90 -2.09 23.21
N HIS A 23 -7.55 -1.49 22.21
CA HIS A 23 -7.01 -0.36 21.46
C HIS A 23 -6.61 0.79 22.38
N ASP A 24 -7.50 1.23 23.27
CA ASP A 24 -7.26 2.36 24.16
C ASP A 24 -6.13 2.06 25.17
N ALA A 25 -6.05 0.80 25.61
CA ALA A 25 -4.97 0.33 26.45
C ALA A 25 -3.60 0.38 25.75
N CYS A 26 -3.55 -0.12 24.51
CA CYS A 26 -2.37 -0.07 23.67
C CYS A 26 -1.99 1.37 23.34
N GLU A 27 -2.96 2.23 23.01
CA GLU A 27 -2.73 3.65 22.72
C GLU A 27 -2.12 4.39 23.92
N GLY A 28 -2.65 4.13 25.12
CA GLY A 28 -2.14 4.69 26.36
C GLY A 28 -0.65 4.40 26.53
N ILE A 29 -0.24 3.14 26.37
CA ILE A 29 1.18 2.73 26.48
C ILE A 29 2.01 3.28 25.31
N ALA A 30 1.50 3.17 24.08
CA ALA A 30 2.16 3.62 22.86
C ALA A 30 2.51 5.11 22.91
N ARG A 31 1.58 5.96 23.34
CA ARG A 31 1.80 7.41 23.40
C ARG A 31 2.55 7.85 24.65
N SER A 32 2.18 7.34 25.83
CA SER A 32 2.73 7.84 27.09
C SER A 32 4.11 7.27 27.42
N GLU A 33 4.35 5.98 27.15
CA GLU A 33 5.59 5.30 27.53
C GLU A 33 6.57 5.18 26.36
N LEU A 34 6.06 4.90 25.15
CA LEU A 34 6.90 4.72 23.95
C LEU A 34 7.04 5.99 23.10
N GLY A 35 6.22 7.02 23.33
CA GLY A 35 6.26 8.27 22.58
C GLY A 35 5.97 8.11 21.09
N LEU A 36 5.17 7.11 20.71
CA LEU A 36 4.88 6.83 19.30
C LEU A 36 3.99 7.91 18.69
N ASP A 37 4.42 8.44 17.54
CA ASP A 37 3.61 9.29 16.68
C ASP A 37 2.96 8.44 15.57
N VAL A 38 1.63 8.38 15.53
CA VAL A 38 0.83 7.54 14.63
C VAL A 38 -0.23 8.36 13.90
N TYR A 39 -0.68 7.91 12.73
CA TYR A 39 -1.91 8.41 12.10
C TYR A 39 -3.12 7.94 12.92
N PRO A 40 -4.28 8.62 12.82
CA PRO A 40 -5.51 8.11 13.42
C PRO A 40 -5.78 6.67 12.96
N ASN A 41 -6.11 5.78 13.87
CA ASN A 41 -6.36 4.38 13.55
C ASN A 41 -7.82 4.16 13.12
N GLN A 42 -8.01 3.35 12.09
CA GLN A 42 -9.29 2.78 11.69
C GLN A 42 -9.14 1.26 11.68
N ILE A 43 -9.72 0.61 12.67
CA ILE A 43 -9.68 -0.85 12.82
C ILE A 43 -10.91 -1.44 12.13
N GLU A 44 -10.69 -2.35 11.18
CA GLU A 44 -11.75 -3.07 10.48
C GLU A 44 -11.57 -4.58 10.70
N VAL A 45 -12.62 -5.25 11.17
CA VAL A 45 -12.61 -6.71 11.31
C VAL A 45 -13.09 -7.33 10.00
N ILE A 46 -12.33 -8.28 9.48
CA ILE A 46 -12.58 -8.94 8.20
C ILE A 46 -12.57 -10.46 8.32
N THR A 47 -13.29 -11.11 7.42
CA THR A 47 -13.31 -12.57 7.28
C THR A 47 -12.04 -13.07 6.58
N ALA A 48 -11.78 -14.37 6.67
CA ALA A 48 -10.67 -15.01 5.94
C ALA A 48 -10.74 -14.80 4.41
N GLU A 49 -11.94 -14.80 3.83
CA GLU A 49 -12.15 -14.57 2.40
C GLU A 49 -11.82 -13.12 2.02
N GLN A 50 -12.28 -12.16 2.82
CA GLN A 50 -11.96 -10.74 2.62
C GLN A 50 -10.46 -10.49 2.77
N MET A 51 -9.78 -11.20 3.68
CA MET A 51 -8.33 -11.11 3.81
C MET A 51 -7.62 -11.63 2.56
N LEU A 52 -8.05 -12.77 2.00
CA LEU A 52 -7.49 -13.30 0.75
C LEU A 52 -7.69 -12.33 -0.42
N ASP A 53 -8.86 -11.69 -0.50
CA ASP A 53 -9.15 -10.67 -1.52
C ASP A 53 -8.24 -9.44 -1.36
N ALA A 54 -8.10 -8.94 -0.12
CA ALA A 54 -7.17 -7.87 0.21
C ALA A 54 -5.73 -8.24 -0.16
N TYR A 55 -5.26 -9.45 0.14
CA TYR A 55 -3.93 -9.93 -0.26
C TYR A 55 -3.72 -9.92 -1.77
N SER A 56 -4.73 -10.33 -2.52
CA SER A 56 -4.66 -10.42 -3.97
C SER A 56 -4.53 -9.04 -4.64
N SER A 57 -5.07 -8.01 -3.98
CA SER A 57 -5.05 -6.59 -4.41
C SER A 57 -3.95 -5.77 -3.73
N VAL A 58 -2.93 -6.43 -3.15
CA VAL A 58 -1.81 -5.77 -2.44
C VAL A 58 -2.27 -4.92 -1.24
N GLY A 59 -3.35 -5.36 -0.60
CA GLY A 59 -3.93 -4.77 0.60
C GLY A 59 -4.82 -3.55 0.35
N MET A 60 -5.23 -3.26 -0.88
CA MET A 60 -5.95 -2.02 -1.21
C MET A 60 -7.44 -2.22 -1.54
N PRO A 61 -8.39 -1.60 -0.81
CA PRO A 61 -9.83 -1.87 -0.93
C PRO A 61 -10.47 -1.37 -2.23
N LEU A 62 -9.84 -0.39 -2.90
CA LEU A 62 -10.39 0.28 -4.09
C LEU A 62 -9.53 0.07 -5.34
N PHE A 63 -8.83 -1.05 -5.44
CA PHE A 63 -8.00 -1.32 -6.61
C PHE A 63 -8.83 -1.55 -7.89
N TYR A 64 -8.28 -1.20 -9.05
CA TYR A 64 -8.93 -1.52 -10.33
C TYR A 64 -8.83 -3.00 -10.65
N LYS A 65 -9.70 -3.49 -11.52
CA LYS A 65 -9.73 -4.90 -11.90
C LYS A 65 -8.57 -5.24 -12.83
N HIS A 66 -7.86 -6.32 -12.53
CA HIS A 66 -6.84 -6.89 -13.41
C HIS A 66 -6.77 -8.41 -13.21
N TRP A 67 -6.57 -9.17 -14.27
CA TRP A 67 -6.59 -10.64 -14.20
C TRP A 67 -5.47 -11.20 -13.31
N SER A 68 -4.33 -10.50 -13.20
CA SER A 68 -3.22 -10.94 -12.36
C SER A 68 -3.63 -11.06 -10.90
N PHE A 69 -4.48 -10.17 -10.40
CA PHE A 69 -4.98 -10.23 -9.02
C PHE A 69 -5.84 -11.47 -8.80
N GLY A 70 -6.72 -11.81 -9.74
CA GLY A 70 -7.48 -13.06 -9.68
C GLY A 70 -6.58 -14.31 -9.71
N LYS A 71 -5.49 -14.28 -10.47
CA LYS A 71 -4.48 -15.36 -10.45
C LYS A 71 -3.79 -15.47 -9.08
N HIS A 72 -3.43 -14.34 -8.46
CA HIS A 72 -2.86 -14.33 -7.11
C HIS A 72 -3.84 -14.83 -6.06
N PHE A 73 -5.11 -14.41 -6.14
CA PHE A 73 -6.19 -14.87 -5.28
C PHE A 73 -6.31 -16.40 -5.34
N ALA A 74 -6.48 -16.97 -6.54
CA ALA A 74 -6.64 -18.42 -6.71
C ALA A 74 -5.44 -19.20 -6.18
N PHE A 75 -4.23 -18.65 -6.33
CA PHE A 75 -3.01 -19.26 -5.79
C PHE A 75 -2.98 -19.22 -4.25
N HIS A 76 -3.28 -18.07 -3.64
CA HIS A 76 -3.29 -17.92 -2.18
C HIS A 76 -4.42 -18.72 -1.53
N GLU A 77 -5.63 -18.69 -2.09
CA GLU A 77 -6.76 -19.48 -1.61
C GLU A 77 -6.44 -20.98 -1.65
N ALA A 78 -5.90 -21.48 -2.77
CA ALA A 78 -5.52 -22.89 -2.88
C ALA A 78 -4.42 -23.29 -1.88
N SER A 79 -3.48 -22.38 -1.59
CA SER A 79 -2.39 -22.62 -0.63
C SER A 79 -2.93 -22.64 0.81
N TYR A 80 -3.83 -21.72 1.15
CA TYR A 80 -4.49 -21.64 2.45
C TYR A 80 -5.38 -22.87 2.69
N ARG A 81 -6.25 -23.23 1.74
CA ARG A 81 -7.12 -24.42 1.87
C ARG A 81 -6.34 -25.72 2.04
N LYS A 82 -5.13 -25.82 1.48
CA LYS A 82 -4.24 -26.97 1.63
C LYS A 82 -3.43 -26.96 2.93
N GLY A 83 -3.58 -25.93 3.77
CA GLY A 83 -2.79 -25.75 4.99
C GLY A 83 -1.31 -25.48 4.74
N LEU A 84 -0.92 -25.14 3.51
CA LEU A 84 0.48 -24.87 3.14
C LEU A 84 0.92 -23.47 3.55
N MET A 85 -0.03 -22.57 3.78
CA MET A 85 0.22 -21.19 4.18
C MET A 85 -0.82 -20.78 5.23
N GLY A 86 -0.37 -20.30 6.39
CA GLY A 86 -1.25 -19.60 7.33
C GLY A 86 -1.67 -18.24 6.76
N LEU A 87 -2.87 -17.76 7.10
CA LEU A 87 -3.22 -16.37 6.85
C LEU A 87 -2.37 -15.48 7.76
N ALA A 88 -2.02 -14.30 7.27
CA ALA A 88 -1.45 -13.31 8.15
C ALA A 88 -2.50 -12.86 9.17
N TYR A 89 -2.03 -12.45 10.34
CA TYR A 89 -2.94 -12.00 11.39
C TYR A 89 -3.52 -10.61 11.11
N GLU A 90 -2.92 -9.87 10.17
CA GLU A 90 -3.21 -8.48 9.88
C GLU A 90 -2.90 -8.08 8.44
N ILE A 91 -3.54 -7.00 7.97
CA ILE A 91 -3.07 -6.19 6.85
C ILE A 91 -3.20 -4.72 7.26
N VAL A 92 -2.15 -3.93 7.03
CA VAL A 92 -2.14 -2.49 7.31
C VAL A 92 -1.98 -1.66 6.04
N ILE A 93 -2.82 -0.64 5.88
CA ILE A 93 -2.75 0.34 4.80
C ILE A 93 -2.20 1.65 5.33
N ASN A 94 -1.08 2.10 4.76
CA ASN A 94 -0.53 3.44 5.00
C ASN A 94 -1.43 4.54 4.37
N SER A 95 -2.46 4.90 5.11
CA SER A 95 -3.38 6.00 4.82
C SER A 95 -3.62 6.82 6.10
N SER A 96 -4.32 7.94 5.98
CA SER A 96 -4.73 8.77 7.13
C SER A 96 -6.23 9.02 7.04
N PRO A 97 -7.07 8.28 7.81
CA PRO A 97 -6.70 7.34 8.88
C PRO A 97 -5.98 6.08 8.38
N CYS A 98 -5.09 5.52 9.21
CA CYS A 98 -4.40 4.26 8.93
C CYS A 98 -5.38 3.11 9.15
N ILE A 99 -5.60 2.31 8.12
CA ILE A 99 -6.55 1.19 8.16
C ILE A 99 -5.78 -0.06 8.59
N SER A 100 -6.25 -0.71 9.64
CA SER A 100 -5.72 -1.99 10.13
C SER A 100 -6.82 -3.03 10.07
N TYR A 101 -6.61 -4.04 9.22
CA TYR A 101 -7.51 -5.18 9.09
C TYR A 101 -7.14 -6.27 10.09
N LEU A 102 -8.12 -6.67 10.90
CA LEU A 102 -8.01 -7.72 11.91
C LEU A 102 -8.84 -8.92 11.46
N MET A 103 -8.28 -10.13 11.60
CA MET A 103 -9.01 -11.35 11.34
C MET A 103 -10.06 -11.61 12.42
N GLU A 104 -11.29 -11.98 12.02
CA GLU A 104 -12.34 -12.33 12.97
C GLU A 104 -12.03 -13.61 13.77
N GLU A 105 -11.25 -14.52 13.19
CA GLU A 105 -10.89 -15.81 13.80
C GLU A 105 -9.81 -15.69 14.88
N ASN A 106 -9.20 -14.50 15.04
CA ASN A 106 -8.17 -14.27 16.05
C ASN A 106 -8.78 -14.35 17.46
N THR A 107 -8.04 -14.94 18.40
CA THR A 107 -8.34 -14.85 19.84
C THR A 107 -8.18 -13.41 20.34
N ALA A 108 -8.78 -13.06 21.48
CA ALA A 108 -8.61 -11.75 22.11
C ALA A 108 -7.13 -11.39 22.35
N THR A 109 -6.29 -12.36 22.72
CA THR A 109 -4.84 -12.19 22.84
C THR A 109 -4.20 -11.85 21.49
N MET A 110 -4.57 -12.57 20.43
CA MET A 110 -4.08 -12.30 19.08
C MET A 110 -4.56 -10.95 18.55
N GLN A 111 -5.79 -10.54 18.85
CA GLN A 111 -6.27 -9.20 18.54
C GLN A 111 -5.44 -8.13 19.25
N ALA A 112 -5.12 -8.32 20.54
CA ALA A 112 -4.25 -7.40 21.26
C ALA A 112 -2.84 -7.31 20.66
N LEU A 113 -2.27 -8.45 20.27
CA LEU A 113 -0.99 -8.52 19.58
C LEU A 113 -1.03 -7.77 18.24
N VAL A 114 -2.04 -8.04 17.41
CA VAL A 114 -2.22 -7.41 16.09
C VAL A 114 -2.43 -5.91 16.22
N ILE A 115 -3.28 -5.46 17.16
CA ILE A 115 -3.50 -4.03 17.41
C ILE A 115 -2.18 -3.35 17.81
N ALA A 116 -1.43 -3.94 18.74
CA ALA A 116 -0.13 -3.41 19.15
C ALA A 116 0.87 -3.36 17.96
N HIS A 117 0.85 -4.38 17.10
CA HIS A 117 1.76 -4.52 15.97
C HIS A 117 1.41 -3.61 14.79
N ALA A 118 0.20 -3.73 14.25
CA ALA A 118 -0.24 -3.02 13.06
C ALA A 118 -0.66 -1.58 13.34
N ALA A 119 -1.60 -1.39 14.29
CA ALA A 119 -2.21 -0.09 14.56
C ALA A 119 -1.24 0.90 15.24
N PHE A 120 -0.21 0.41 15.94
CA PHE A 120 0.80 1.27 16.56
C PHE A 120 2.20 1.09 15.96
N GLY A 121 2.67 -0.15 15.78
CA GLY A 121 4.00 -0.43 15.26
C GLY A 121 4.19 -0.01 13.80
N HIS A 122 3.47 -0.63 12.87
CA HIS A 122 3.53 -0.28 11.45
C HIS A 122 3.07 1.15 11.19
N ASN A 123 1.97 1.57 11.81
CA ASN A 123 1.47 2.93 11.67
C ASN A 123 2.54 3.99 12.06
N HIS A 124 3.20 3.80 13.20
CA HIS A 124 4.32 4.67 13.60
C HIS A 124 5.44 4.67 12.57
N PHE A 125 5.83 3.49 12.08
CA PHE A 125 6.88 3.34 11.09
C PHE A 125 6.54 4.07 9.79
N PHE A 126 5.33 3.86 9.25
CA PHE A 126 4.87 4.51 8.02
C PHE A 126 4.82 6.03 8.17
N LYS A 127 4.30 6.53 9.30
CA LYS A 127 4.21 7.98 9.53
C LYS A 127 5.57 8.64 9.62
N ASN A 128 6.58 7.96 10.18
CA ASN A 128 7.84 8.59 10.56
C ASN A 128 9.02 8.29 9.64
N ASN A 129 8.98 7.17 8.92
CA ASN A 129 10.07 6.77 8.05
C ASN A 129 10.28 7.76 6.90
N TYR A 130 11.54 8.08 6.65
CA TYR A 130 11.95 9.05 5.62
C TYR A 130 11.47 8.67 4.21
N LEU A 131 11.57 7.39 3.83
CA LEU A 131 11.15 6.94 2.51
C LEU A 131 9.63 7.04 2.35
N PHE A 132 8.86 6.67 3.37
CA PHE A 132 7.40 6.83 3.33
C PHE A 132 7.00 8.30 3.21
N LYS A 133 7.61 9.21 3.97
CA LYS A 133 7.37 10.66 3.86
C LYS A 133 7.73 11.24 2.49
N GLN A 134 8.68 10.63 1.79
CA GLN A 134 9.15 11.10 0.49
C GLN A 134 8.29 10.57 -0.67
N TRP A 135 7.83 9.34 -0.56
CA TRP A 135 7.26 8.58 -1.67
C TRP A 135 5.76 8.34 -1.60
N THR A 136 5.17 8.45 -0.41
CA THR A 136 3.74 8.20 -0.18
C THR A 136 3.02 9.48 0.19
N ASP A 137 1.73 9.51 -0.11
CA ASP A 137 0.80 10.54 0.34
C ASP A 137 -0.37 9.83 1.04
N ALA A 138 -0.25 9.65 2.36
CA ALA A 138 -1.20 8.90 3.15
C ALA A 138 -2.60 9.54 3.16
N ASN A 139 -2.72 10.86 2.97
CA ASN A 139 -4.01 11.54 2.96
C ASN A 139 -4.74 11.36 1.62
N GLY A 140 -4.00 11.35 0.50
CA GLY A 140 -4.58 11.31 -0.84
C GLY A 140 -4.67 9.94 -1.49
N ILE A 141 -4.10 8.89 -0.89
CA ILE A 141 -4.03 7.57 -1.54
C ILE A 141 -5.40 6.92 -1.76
N LEU A 142 -6.33 7.05 -0.82
CA LEU A 142 -7.65 6.42 -0.91
C LEU A 142 -8.47 7.07 -2.06
N ASP A 143 -8.53 8.40 -2.08
CA ASP A 143 -9.19 9.17 -3.15
C ASP A 143 -8.56 8.86 -4.52
N TYR A 144 -7.22 8.75 -4.57
CA TYR A 144 -6.51 8.44 -5.80
C TYR A 144 -6.82 7.03 -6.33
N LEU A 145 -6.98 6.04 -5.45
CA LEU A 145 -7.38 4.68 -5.84
C LEU A 145 -8.82 4.65 -6.35
N GLU A 146 -9.73 5.39 -5.73
CA GLU A 146 -11.10 5.54 -6.22
C GLU A 146 -11.13 6.18 -7.62
N PHE A 147 -10.36 7.25 -7.83
CA PHE A 147 -10.16 7.87 -9.14
C PHE A 147 -9.61 6.85 -10.15
N ALA A 148 -8.56 6.12 -9.80
CA ALA A 148 -7.93 5.14 -10.69
C ALA A 148 -8.90 4.04 -11.11
N LYS A 149 -9.66 3.47 -10.16
CA LYS A 149 -10.69 2.46 -10.41
C LYS A 149 -11.76 2.98 -11.36
N THR A 150 -12.27 4.18 -11.09
CA THR A 150 -13.31 4.82 -11.91
C THR A 150 -12.79 5.14 -13.30
N TYR A 151 -11.56 5.63 -13.42
CA TYR A 151 -10.94 5.96 -14.70
C TYR A 151 -10.72 4.72 -15.57
N VAL A 152 -10.21 3.62 -14.98
CA VAL A 152 -10.03 2.35 -15.70
C VAL A 152 -11.37 1.83 -16.22
N ALA A 153 -12.42 1.81 -15.37
CA ALA A 153 -13.76 1.38 -15.79
C ALA A 153 -14.31 2.21 -16.95
N GLN A 154 -14.17 3.55 -16.89
CA GLN A 154 -14.59 4.43 -17.99
C GLN A 154 -13.79 4.19 -19.28
N CYS A 155 -12.51 3.82 -19.17
CA CYS A 155 -11.71 3.46 -20.34
C CYS A 155 -12.17 2.14 -20.94
N GLU A 156 -12.51 1.14 -20.13
CA GLU A 156 -13.03 -0.15 -20.59
C GLU A 156 -14.34 0.03 -21.37
N GLU A 157 -15.23 0.90 -20.90
CA GLU A 157 -16.49 1.23 -21.59
C GLU A 157 -16.27 1.92 -22.94
N ARG A 158 -15.31 2.87 -23.01
CA ARG A 158 -15.10 3.71 -24.21
C ARG A 158 -14.22 3.05 -25.27
N GLN A 159 -13.18 2.32 -24.85
CA GLN A 159 -12.13 1.78 -25.72
C GLN A 159 -12.22 0.26 -25.88
N GLY A 160 -13.05 -0.40 -25.07
CA GLY A 160 -13.16 -1.85 -25.01
C GLY A 160 -12.16 -2.47 -24.03
N ARG A 161 -12.62 -3.51 -23.33
CA ARG A 161 -11.86 -4.21 -22.28
C ARG A 161 -10.48 -4.70 -22.74
N LEU A 162 -10.42 -5.36 -23.90
CA LEU A 162 -9.17 -5.97 -24.40
C LEU A 162 -8.06 -4.92 -24.64
N ALA A 163 -8.40 -3.73 -25.14
CA ALA A 163 -7.42 -2.68 -25.41
C ALA A 163 -6.86 -2.07 -24.11
N VAL A 164 -7.72 -1.91 -23.10
CA VAL A 164 -7.33 -1.45 -21.76
C VAL A 164 -6.45 -2.48 -21.07
N GLU A 165 -6.87 -3.75 -21.09
CA GLU A 165 -6.12 -4.87 -20.51
C GLU A 165 -4.72 -4.99 -21.10
N GLN A 166 -4.56 -4.95 -22.43
CA GLN A 166 -3.24 -4.97 -23.08
C GLN A 166 -2.33 -3.81 -22.65
N THR A 167 -2.92 -2.63 -22.44
CA THR A 167 -2.16 -1.45 -21.99
C THR A 167 -1.75 -1.59 -20.52
N LEU A 168 -2.66 -2.07 -19.67
CA LEU A 168 -2.39 -2.34 -18.25
C LEU A 168 -1.37 -3.46 -18.08
N ASP A 169 -1.45 -4.55 -18.85
CA ASP A 169 -0.48 -5.65 -18.84
C ASP A 169 0.94 -5.14 -19.11
N ALA A 170 1.10 -4.33 -20.15
CA ALA A 170 2.38 -3.74 -20.50
C ALA A 170 2.89 -2.79 -19.39
N ALA A 171 2.00 -2.01 -18.79
CA ALA A 171 2.35 -1.12 -17.70
C ALA A 171 2.74 -1.88 -16.43
N HIS A 172 1.99 -2.94 -16.06
CA HIS A 172 2.30 -3.81 -14.93
C HIS A 172 3.61 -4.55 -15.10
N ALA A 173 3.94 -5.02 -16.30
CA ALA A 173 5.22 -5.63 -16.61
C ALA A 173 6.41 -4.68 -16.38
N LEU A 174 6.20 -3.37 -16.54
CA LEU A 174 7.21 -2.33 -16.33
C LEU A 174 7.12 -1.65 -14.95
N MET A 175 6.21 -2.09 -14.08
CA MET A 175 5.91 -1.43 -12.80
C MET A 175 7.15 -1.27 -11.90
N SER A 176 8.01 -2.28 -11.84
CA SER A 176 9.27 -2.25 -11.07
C SER A 176 10.29 -1.23 -11.59
N HIS A 177 10.16 -0.80 -12.84
CA HIS A 177 10.98 0.22 -13.49
C HIS A 177 10.24 1.57 -13.60
N GLY A 178 9.11 1.72 -12.92
CA GLY A 178 8.29 2.92 -12.87
C GLY A 178 8.68 3.93 -11.79
N ILE A 179 9.83 3.74 -11.14
CA ILE A 179 10.21 4.49 -9.94
C ILE A 179 11.54 5.18 -10.19
N ASP A 180 11.61 6.48 -9.90
CA ASP A 180 12.87 7.22 -9.89
C ASP A 180 13.67 6.84 -8.64
N ARG A 181 14.95 6.47 -8.72
CA ARG A 181 15.69 6.13 -7.48
C ARG A 181 16.07 7.36 -6.67
N TYR A 182 16.15 8.51 -7.34
CA TYR A 182 16.50 9.80 -6.77
C TYR A 182 15.42 10.84 -7.06
N PRO A 183 14.35 10.87 -6.26
CA PRO A 183 13.31 11.87 -6.42
C PRO A 183 13.89 13.23 -6.02
N GLY A 184 13.62 14.24 -6.84
CA GLY A 184 13.94 15.63 -6.48
C GLY A 184 13.14 16.08 -5.25
N LYS A 185 13.31 17.36 -4.86
CA LYS A 185 12.67 17.95 -3.66
C LYS A 185 11.14 18.07 -3.70
N LYS A 186 10.45 17.57 -4.74
CA LYS A 186 8.99 17.71 -4.86
C LYS A 186 8.30 16.63 -4.05
N LYS A 187 7.51 17.05 -3.06
CA LYS A 187 6.58 16.17 -2.36
C LYS A 187 5.50 15.67 -3.35
N LEU A 188 5.16 14.39 -3.25
CA LEU A 188 4.01 13.83 -3.94
C LEU A 188 2.74 14.46 -3.33
N ASP A 189 1.79 14.85 -4.19
CA ASP A 189 0.47 15.33 -3.81
C ASP A 189 -0.50 14.70 -4.80
N LEU A 190 -1.15 13.62 -4.36
CA LEU A 190 -2.03 12.81 -5.20
C LEU A 190 -3.31 13.56 -5.55
N GLY A 191 -3.85 14.35 -4.62
CA GLY A 191 -5.04 15.18 -4.86
C GLY A 191 -4.78 16.30 -5.88
N ALA A 192 -3.60 16.92 -5.86
CA ALA A 192 -3.23 17.86 -6.91
C ALA A 192 -3.01 17.16 -8.27
N GLU A 193 -2.53 15.91 -8.29
CA GLU A 193 -2.39 15.15 -9.53
C GLU A 193 -3.76 14.79 -10.13
N GLU A 194 -4.72 14.38 -9.32
CA GLU A 194 -6.10 14.15 -9.76
C GLU A 194 -6.69 15.42 -10.40
N LYS A 195 -6.54 16.58 -9.75
CA LYS A 195 -6.98 17.87 -10.31
C LYS A 195 -6.27 18.20 -11.64
N ARG A 196 -4.98 17.85 -11.78
CA ARG A 196 -4.27 18.01 -13.05
C ARG A 196 -4.79 17.04 -14.11
N ALA A 197 -5.15 15.81 -13.74
CA ALA A 197 -5.76 14.84 -14.64
C ALA A 197 -7.10 15.38 -15.16
N GLY A 198 -7.95 15.90 -14.28
CA GLY A 198 -9.19 16.57 -14.66
C GLY A 198 -8.96 17.75 -15.61
N ARG A 199 -7.99 18.62 -15.32
CA ARG A 199 -7.63 19.76 -16.20
C ARG A 199 -7.13 19.31 -17.57
N ARG A 200 -6.31 18.26 -17.64
CA ARG A 200 -5.83 17.69 -18.91
C ARG A 200 -6.99 17.15 -19.73
N ARG A 201 -7.92 16.44 -19.09
CA ARG A 201 -9.13 15.90 -19.71
C ARG A 201 -10.01 17.02 -20.27
N LEU A 202 -10.28 18.06 -19.46
CA LEU A 202 -11.02 19.24 -19.89
C LEU A 202 -10.33 19.98 -21.04
N HIS A 203 -9.00 20.07 -21.03
CA HIS A 203 -8.25 20.69 -22.12
C HIS A 203 -8.32 19.84 -23.40
N GLU A 204 -8.27 18.51 -23.30
CA GLU A 204 -8.44 17.61 -24.45
C GLU A 204 -9.86 17.69 -25.02
N GLU A 205 -10.87 17.72 -24.15
CA GLU A 205 -12.28 17.91 -24.51
C GLU A 205 -12.53 19.31 -25.13
N ALA A 206 -11.88 20.36 -24.61
CA ALA A 206 -11.97 21.72 -25.16
C ALA A 206 -11.19 21.87 -26.48
N ALA A 207 -10.04 21.20 -26.61
CA ALA A 207 -9.26 21.16 -27.85
C ALA A 207 -9.94 20.34 -28.95
N PHE A 208 -10.90 19.49 -28.59
CA PHE A 208 -11.81 18.81 -29.53
C PHE A 208 -12.87 19.76 -30.13
N ASN A 209 -12.94 21.02 -29.69
CA ASN A 209 -13.84 22.03 -30.25
C ASN A 209 -13.21 22.78 -31.46
N ASP A 210 -13.39 22.18 -32.65
CA ASP A 210 -13.47 22.69 -34.04
C ASP A 210 -12.59 23.86 -34.58
N LEU A 211 -11.71 24.48 -33.78
CA LEU A 211 -10.91 25.65 -34.18
C LEU A 211 -9.45 25.34 -34.54
N TRP A 212 -8.98 24.11 -34.34
CA TRP A 212 -7.59 23.71 -34.63
C TRP A 212 -7.42 22.85 -35.88
N ARG A 213 -8.47 22.73 -36.70
CA ARG A 213 -8.40 22.00 -37.99
C ARG A 213 -7.65 22.77 -39.09
N THR A 214 -7.12 23.96 -38.79
CA THR A 214 -6.52 24.89 -39.77
C THR A 214 -5.07 25.29 -39.45
N VAL A 215 -4.27 24.42 -38.83
CA VAL A 215 -2.81 24.61 -38.83
C VAL A 215 -2.22 23.93 -40.07
N PRO A 216 -1.64 24.68 -41.03
CA PRO A 216 -1.01 24.08 -42.19
C PRO A 216 0.17 23.20 -41.78
N THR A 217 0.17 21.95 -42.22
CA THR A 217 1.36 21.09 -42.22
C THR A 217 2.34 21.63 -43.25
N GLY A 218 3.26 22.49 -42.80
CA GLY A 218 4.41 22.90 -43.60
C GLY A 218 5.28 21.68 -43.99
N PRO A 219 6.02 21.75 -45.10
CA PRO A 219 6.76 20.62 -45.62
C PRO A 219 7.77 20.11 -44.59
N ALA A 220 7.78 18.79 -44.37
CA ALA A 220 8.74 18.11 -43.53
C ALA A 220 10.15 18.45 -44.03
N LYS A 221 10.87 19.28 -43.27
CA LYS A 221 12.31 19.45 -43.49
C LYS A 221 12.94 18.08 -43.26
N SER A 222 13.60 17.58 -44.31
CA SER A 222 14.45 16.40 -44.26
C SER A 222 15.57 16.65 -43.25
N ASP A 223 15.41 16.13 -42.04
CA ASP A 223 16.38 16.35 -40.97
C ASP A 223 17.47 15.28 -41.07
N ALA A 224 18.56 15.67 -41.73
CA ALA A 224 19.83 14.98 -41.69
C ALA A 224 20.17 14.64 -40.23
N MET A 225 20.46 13.36 -39.98
CA MET A 225 21.04 12.81 -38.74
C MET A 225 21.20 13.82 -37.60
N LEU A 226 20.11 14.12 -36.89
CA LEU A 226 20.19 14.79 -35.59
C LEU A 226 21.21 14.00 -34.77
N ASN A 227 22.35 14.63 -34.46
CA ASN A 227 23.42 14.04 -33.67
C ASN A 227 22.78 13.29 -32.49
N VAL A 228 23.05 11.99 -32.38
CA VAL A 228 22.39 11.06 -31.44
C VAL A 228 22.43 11.63 -30.02
N GLU A 229 23.50 12.35 -29.67
CA GLU A 229 23.66 13.07 -28.41
C GLU A 229 22.66 14.20 -28.21
N ARG A 230 22.30 14.95 -29.25
CA ARG A 230 21.33 16.04 -29.21
C ARG A 230 19.91 15.49 -29.00
N ARG A 231 19.57 14.37 -29.64
CA ARG A 231 18.31 13.62 -29.37
C ARG A 231 18.29 13.07 -27.95
N ARG A 232 19.38 12.46 -27.49
CA ARG A 232 19.49 11.96 -26.10
C ARG A 232 19.29 13.07 -25.06
N LYS A 233 19.90 14.24 -25.29
CA LYS A 233 19.78 15.41 -24.40
C LYS A 233 18.37 16.00 -24.41
N LEU A 234 17.71 16.06 -25.57
CA LEU A 234 16.30 16.49 -25.68
C LEU A 234 15.35 15.54 -24.96
N LEU A 235 15.64 14.23 -24.99
CA LEU A 235 14.86 13.20 -24.32
C LEU A 235 15.23 12.99 -22.84
N GLY A 236 16.21 13.75 -22.33
CA GLY A 236 16.65 13.65 -20.94
C GLY A 236 17.30 12.31 -20.57
N LEU A 237 17.88 11.58 -21.53
CA LEU A 237 18.49 10.27 -21.26
C LEU A 237 19.82 10.41 -20.48
N PRO A 238 20.14 9.51 -19.53
CA PRO A 238 19.37 8.32 -19.14
C PRO A 238 18.16 8.64 -18.25
N GLN A 239 17.04 7.96 -18.50
CA GLN A 239 15.86 7.99 -17.65
C GLN A 239 15.74 6.64 -16.94
N GLU A 240 15.71 6.64 -15.61
CA GLU A 240 15.53 5.41 -14.82
C GLU A 240 14.06 4.96 -14.83
N ASN A 241 13.14 5.92 -14.79
CA ASN A 241 11.71 5.67 -14.76
C ASN A 241 11.16 5.47 -16.18
N LEU A 242 11.05 4.20 -16.59
CA LEU A 242 10.58 3.82 -17.91
C LEU A 242 9.12 4.20 -18.14
N LEU A 243 8.26 4.05 -17.13
CA LEU A 243 6.86 4.45 -17.24
C LEU A 243 6.72 5.96 -17.44
N TYR A 244 7.49 6.77 -16.70
CA TYR A 244 7.51 8.22 -16.87
C TYR A 244 8.03 8.62 -18.26
N PHE A 245 9.11 7.97 -18.72
CA PHE A 245 9.67 8.21 -20.03
C PHE A 245 8.65 7.95 -21.14
N LEU A 246 7.95 6.81 -21.07
CA LEU A 246 6.91 6.44 -22.04
C LEU A 246 5.72 7.42 -21.98
N GLU A 247 5.25 7.76 -20.77
CA GLU A 247 4.16 8.73 -20.55
C GLU A 247 4.42 10.07 -21.26
N LYS A 248 5.65 10.59 -21.17
CA LYS A 248 6.02 11.90 -21.73
C LYS A 248 6.44 11.85 -23.19
N THR A 249 7.16 10.80 -23.59
CA THR A 249 7.92 10.80 -24.84
C THR A 249 7.25 9.99 -25.94
N ALA A 250 6.42 8.99 -25.61
CA ALA A 250 5.90 8.07 -26.61
C ALA A 250 4.92 8.79 -27.56
N PRO A 251 5.23 8.92 -28.86
CA PRO A 251 4.40 9.68 -29.78
C PRO A 251 3.10 8.95 -30.17
N ARG A 252 3.09 7.62 -30.02
CA ARG A 252 1.95 6.76 -30.42
C ARG A 252 0.94 6.52 -29.31
N LEU A 253 1.26 6.87 -28.05
CA LEU A 253 0.34 6.67 -26.95
C LEU A 253 -0.79 7.70 -26.99
N GLN A 254 -2.01 7.18 -27.05
CA GLN A 254 -3.23 7.98 -26.90
C GLN A 254 -3.32 8.55 -25.47
N PRO A 255 -4.05 9.66 -25.28
CA PRO A 255 -4.18 10.28 -23.96
C PRO A 255 -4.61 9.32 -22.85
N TRP A 256 -5.61 8.47 -23.13
CA TRP A 256 -6.10 7.49 -22.15
C TRP A 256 -5.05 6.45 -21.76
N GLN A 257 -4.21 6.01 -22.70
CA GLN A 257 -3.13 5.08 -22.42
C GLN A 257 -2.06 5.73 -21.53
N ARG A 258 -1.74 7.01 -21.77
CA ARG A 258 -0.79 7.75 -20.92
C ARG A 258 -1.28 7.88 -19.49
N GLU A 259 -2.58 8.07 -19.29
CA GLU A 259 -3.15 8.14 -17.95
C GLU A 259 -3.10 6.78 -17.25
N LEU A 260 -3.38 5.66 -17.95
CA LEU A 260 -3.21 4.32 -17.38
C LEU A 260 -1.76 4.05 -16.94
N LEU A 261 -0.78 4.42 -17.77
CA LEU A 261 0.64 4.33 -17.41
C LEU A 261 0.97 5.18 -16.18
N ARG A 262 0.37 6.39 -16.07
CA ARG A 262 0.54 7.28 -14.92
C ARG A 262 -0.08 6.68 -13.66
N ILE A 263 -1.25 6.07 -13.75
CA ILE A 263 -1.92 5.36 -12.65
C ILE A 263 -1.00 4.27 -12.09
N VAL A 264 -0.54 3.36 -12.96
CA VAL A 264 0.37 2.27 -12.57
C VAL A 264 1.67 2.81 -11.96
N ARG A 265 2.21 3.89 -12.53
CA ARG A 265 3.43 4.55 -12.03
C ARG A 265 3.27 5.06 -10.60
N HIS A 266 2.17 5.77 -10.30
CA HIS A 266 1.93 6.30 -8.95
C HIS A 266 1.68 5.18 -7.93
N ILE A 267 1.01 4.10 -8.33
CA ILE A 267 0.82 2.93 -7.46
C ILE A 267 2.16 2.24 -7.19
N ALA A 268 3.01 2.06 -8.21
CA ALA A 268 4.36 1.51 -8.05
C ALA A 268 5.19 2.34 -7.06
N GLN A 269 5.10 3.66 -7.21
CA GLN A 269 5.76 4.62 -6.34
C GLN A 269 5.29 4.52 -4.88
N TYR A 270 3.98 4.33 -4.65
CA TYR A 270 3.43 4.15 -3.30
C TYR A 270 3.99 2.90 -2.60
N PHE A 271 4.12 1.77 -3.31
CA PHE A 271 4.63 0.52 -2.73
C PHE A 271 6.17 0.46 -2.65
N TYR A 272 6.88 1.40 -3.26
CA TYR A 272 8.33 1.39 -3.30
C TYR A 272 8.98 1.36 -1.91
N PRO A 273 8.62 2.24 -0.94
CA PRO A 273 9.21 2.21 0.40
C PRO A 273 9.01 0.87 1.09
N GLN A 274 7.82 0.26 0.99
CA GLN A 274 7.50 -1.01 1.63
C GLN A 274 8.44 -2.13 1.15
N SER A 275 8.79 -2.16 -0.14
CA SER A 275 9.76 -3.12 -0.67
C SER A 275 11.17 -2.91 -0.11
N GLN A 276 11.58 -1.65 0.11
CA GLN A 276 12.93 -1.30 0.55
C GLN A 276 13.12 -1.49 2.06
N THR A 277 12.06 -1.28 2.85
CA THR A 277 12.16 -1.22 4.30
C THR A 277 11.45 -2.38 5.00
N LYS A 278 11.04 -3.44 4.28
CA LYS A 278 10.23 -4.53 4.83
C LYS A 278 10.76 -5.05 6.17
N VAL A 279 12.03 -5.47 6.23
CA VAL A 279 12.64 -6.01 7.45
C VAL A 279 12.64 -4.99 8.60
N MET A 280 12.90 -3.71 8.30
CA MET A 280 12.91 -2.65 9.31
C MET A 280 11.51 -2.32 9.82
N ASN A 281 10.51 -2.39 8.93
CA ASN A 281 9.10 -2.22 9.26
C ASN A 281 8.64 -3.32 10.23
N GLU A 282 8.85 -4.59 9.86
CA GLU A 282 8.53 -5.74 10.71
C GLU A 282 9.28 -5.70 12.04
N GLY A 283 10.57 -5.34 12.01
CA GLY A 283 11.38 -5.20 13.23
C GLY A 283 10.86 -4.10 14.17
N THR A 284 10.43 -2.96 13.63
CA THR A 284 9.84 -1.87 14.43
C THR A 284 8.52 -2.30 15.04
N ALA A 285 7.64 -2.93 14.26
CA ALA A 285 6.36 -3.40 14.75
C ALA A 285 6.50 -4.52 15.78
N THR A 286 7.49 -5.41 15.59
CA THR A 286 7.86 -6.45 16.56
C THR A 286 8.41 -5.85 17.85
N TYR A 287 9.23 -4.82 17.78
CA TYR A 287 9.69 -4.13 18.99
C TYR A 287 8.52 -3.49 19.74
N VAL A 288 7.64 -2.77 19.03
CA VAL A 288 6.49 -2.08 19.62
C VAL A 288 5.52 -3.07 20.26
N HIS A 289 5.12 -4.14 19.56
CA HIS A 289 4.16 -5.10 20.11
C HIS A 289 4.67 -5.77 21.37
N TYR A 290 5.99 -5.99 21.48
CA TYR A 290 6.58 -6.72 22.58
C TYR A 290 6.58 -5.84 23.82
N ARG A 291 6.94 -4.56 23.63
CA ARG A 291 6.89 -3.54 24.69
C ARG A 291 5.48 -3.33 25.20
N ILE A 292 4.50 -3.21 24.31
CA ILE A 292 3.09 -3.01 24.70
C ILE A 292 2.55 -4.24 25.42
N MET A 293 2.69 -5.44 24.85
CA MET A 293 2.16 -6.67 25.44
C MET A 293 2.80 -6.98 26.80
N LYS A 294 4.11 -6.81 26.92
CA LYS A 294 4.82 -6.93 28.22
C LYS A 294 4.26 -5.94 29.23
N ARG A 295 4.04 -4.69 28.81
CA ARG A 295 3.55 -3.65 29.72
C ARG A 295 2.10 -3.89 30.17
N LEU A 296 1.24 -4.39 29.28
CA LEU A 296 -0.11 -4.81 29.63
C LEU A 296 -0.09 -5.92 30.69
N HIS A 297 0.85 -6.87 30.59
CA HIS A 297 1.03 -7.94 31.57
C HIS A 297 1.50 -7.40 32.93
N GLU A 298 2.53 -6.55 32.94
CA GLU A 298 3.04 -5.92 34.18
C GLU A 298 1.98 -5.08 34.92
N GLN A 299 1.03 -4.49 34.19
CA GLN A 299 -0.09 -3.73 34.75
C GLN A 299 -1.25 -4.63 35.24
N GLY A 300 -1.15 -5.96 35.06
CA GLY A 300 -2.22 -6.91 35.38
C GLY A 300 -3.41 -6.86 34.42
N ARG A 301 -3.27 -6.21 33.26
CA ARG A 301 -4.35 -6.00 32.28
C ARG A 301 -4.56 -7.20 31.36
N ILE A 302 -3.57 -8.08 31.26
CA ILE A 302 -3.68 -9.40 30.63
C ILE A 302 -3.16 -10.47 31.61
N SER A 303 -3.73 -11.67 31.54
CA SER A 303 -3.36 -12.79 32.42
C SER A 303 -2.03 -13.44 32.02
N ASP A 304 -1.45 -14.25 32.92
CA ASP A 304 -0.26 -15.06 32.63
C ASP A 304 -0.50 -16.03 31.46
N GLY A 305 -1.71 -16.60 31.37
CA GLY A 305 -2.08 -17.50 30.26
C GLY A 305 -2.07 -16.78 28.91
N ASN A 306 -2.67 -15.59 28.84
CA ASN A 306 -2.68 -14.76 27.62
C ASN A 306 -1.26 -14.30 27.27
N PHE A 307 -0.43 -14.01 28.28
CA PHE A 307 0.96 -13.62 28.05
C PHE A 307 1.79 -14.78 27.48
N LEU A 308 1.58 -16.02 27.94
CA LEU A 308 2.21 -17.20 27.36
C LEU A 308 1.78 -17.46 25.91
N GLU A 309 0.48 -17.30 25.60
CA GLU A 309 -0.03 -17.38 24.23
C GLU A 309 0.65 -16.35 23.32
N PHE A 310 0.75 -15.09 23.77
CA PHE A 310 1.49 -14.04 23.07
C PHE A 310 2.96 -14.43 22.83
N LEU A 311 3.66 -14.93 23.85
CA LEU A 311 5.07 -15.32 23.74
C LEU A 311 5.28 -16.45 22.73
N GLN A 312 4.34 -17.38 22.62
CA GLN A 312 4.39 -18.43 21.60
C GLN A 312 4.29 -17.84 20.18
N SER A 313 3.32 -16.95 19.94
CA SER A 313 3.17 -16.29 18.65
C SER A 313 4.36 -15.40 18.30
N HIS A 314 4.88 -14.65 19.28
CA HIS A 314 6.06 -13.81 19.11
C HIS A 314 7.30 -14.64 18.77
N THR A 315 7.59 -15.69 19.55
CA THR A 315 8.78 -16.53 19.35
C THR A 315 8.74 -17.24 18.01
N ASN A 316 7.59 -17.72 17.55
CA ASN A 316 7.45 -18.34 16.23
C ASN A 316 7.83 -17.39 15.07
N VAL A 317 7.59 -16.08 15.21
CA VAL A 317 7.89 -15.09 14.17
C VAL A 317 9.34 -14.62 14.22
N VAL A 318 9.91 -14.46 15.42
CA VAL A 318 11.31 -14.01 15.58
C VAL A 318 12.32 -15.14 15.57
N PHE A 319 11.86 -16.40 15.57
CA PHE A 319 12.73 -17.56 15.53
C PHE A 319 13.55 -17.56 14.24
N GLN A 320 14.87 -17.53 14.41
CA GLN A 320 15.83 -17.63 13.32
C GLN A 320 16.57 -18.95 13.49
N PRO A 321 16.26 -19.99 12.68
CA PRO A 321 17.02 -21.21 12.71
C PRO A 321 18.47 -20.96 12.29
N ASP A 322 19.39 -21.73 12.87
CA ASP A 322 20.76 -21.78 12.38
C ASP A 322 20.79 -22.44 10.98
N PHE A 323 21.87 -22.22 10.24
CA PHE A 323 21.97 -22.65 8.83
C PHE A 323 21.85 -24.17 8.64
N ASP A 324 22.04 -24.95 9.71
CA ASP A 324 22.01 -26.41 9.76
C ASP A 324 20.79 -26.96 10.52
N ASP A 325 19.78 -26.14 10.81
CA ASP A 325 18.56 -26.59 11.50
C ASP A 325 17.81 -27.64 10.66
N PRO A 326 17.59 -28.86 11.18
CA PRO A 326 17.00 -29.96 10.43
C PRO A 326 15.46 -29.95 10.40
N ARG A 327 14.80 -28.96 11.02
CA ARG A 327 13.33 -28.86 11.10
C ARG A 327 12.66 -28.46 9.79
#